data_AF-A0A9J6DF23-F1
#
_entry.id   AF-A0A9J6DF23-F1
#
_cell.length_a   1.000
_cell.length_b   1.000
_cell.length_c   1.000
_cell.angle_alpha   90.00
_cell.angle_beta   90.00
_cell.angle_gamma   90.00
#
_symmetry.space_group_name_H-M   'P 1'
#
loop_
_entity.id
_entity.type
_entity.pdbx_description
1 polymer ?
#
loop_
_entity_poly.entity_id
_entity_poly.type
_entity_poly.pdbx_seq_one_letter_code
_entity_poly.pdbx_strand_id
1 'polypeptide(L)'
;MPLPPALLARLKKRGIVKASEAEPSAADQPEEEVIAEDYDDIIRPVGGGETRIGGPIPGCPNKWNLYHECSAFCQKHWGAGKLKESPHTERKRLRMLRKYPLPEGWCELYDPGTYVPRKAAPFNANKVLSVEN
;
A
#
# COMPACT_ATOMS: atom_id res chain seq x y z
N MET A 1 -40.58 1.24 7.81
CA MET A 1 -40.75 1.32 6.34
C MET A 1 -40.16 0.07 5.72
N PRO A 2 -40.86 -0.62 4.80
CA PRO A 2 -40.33 -1.83 4.16
C PRO A 2 -39.12 -1.49 3.27
N LEU A 3 -38.10 -2.35 3.27
CA LEU A 3 -36.92 -2.17 2.45
C LEU A 3 -37.25 -2.40 0.96
N PRO A 4 -36.70 -1.60 0.02
CA PRO A 4 -36.92 -1.80 -1.39
C PRO A 4 -36.31 -3.14 -1.86
N PRO A 5 -36.96 -3.85 -2.80
CA PRO A 5 -36.62 -5.24 -3.16
C PRO A 5 -35.20 -5.39 -3.70
N ALA A 6 -34.70 -4.40 -4.45
CA ALA A 6 -33.34 -4.40 -4.97
C ALA A 6 -32.28 -4.35 -3.86
N LEU A 7 -32.56 -3.64 -2.77
CA LEU A 7 -31.66 -3.52 -1.63
C LEU A 7 -31.69 -4.80 -0.78
N LEU A 8 -32.87 -5.38 -0.60
CA LEU A 8 -33.05 -6.67 0.07
C LEU A 8 -32.27 -7.80 -0.62
N ALA A 9 -32.29 -7.87 -1.95
CA ALA A 9 -31.52 -8.87 -2.70
C ALA A 9 -30.01 -8.72 -2.51
N ARG A 10 -29.51 -7.47 -2.47
CA ARG A 10 -28.08 -7.19 -2.24
C ARG A 10 -27.66 -7.54 -0.81
N LEU A 11 -28.49 -7.23 0.17
CA LEU A 11 -28.23 -7.58 1.57
C LEU A 11 -28.27 -9.09 1.80
N LYS A 12 -29.21 -9.81 1.18
CA LYS A 12 -29.28 -11.28 1.20
C LYS A 12 -28.04 -11.92 0.56
N LYS A 13 -27.60 -11.44 -0.62
CA LYS A 13 -26.37 -11.90 -1.28
C LYS A 13 -25.11 -11.73 -0.43
N ARG A 14 -25.10 -10.74 0.48
CA ARG A 14 -23.99 -10.46 1.39
C ARG A 14 -24.17 -11.10 2.77
N GLY A 15 -25.24 -11.88 2.98
CA GLY A 15 -25.52 -12.54 4.26
C GLY A 15 -25.92 -11.59 5.40
N ILE A 16 -26.24 -10.33 5.11
CA ILE A 16 -26.57 -9.30 6.12
C ILE A 16 -28.00 -9.48 6.65
N VAL A 17 -28.90 -10.01 5.82
CA VAL A 17 -30.29 -10.29 6.21
C VAL A 17 -30.50 -11.80 6.16
N LYS A 18 -30.61 -12.43 7.33
CA LYS A 18 -31.02 -13.83 7.48
C LYS A 18 -32.56 -13.88 7.41
N ALA A 19 -33.09 -14.60 6.44
CA ALA A 19 -34.49 -14.98 6.48
C ALA A 19 -34.65 -16.01 7.61
N SER A 20 -35.54 -15.76 8.56
CA SER A 20 -35.90 -16.73 9.57
C SER A 20 -36.52 -17.95 8.89
N GLU A 21 -35.75 -19.02 8.74
CA GLU A 21 -36.12 -20.44 8.84
C GLU A 21 -35.00 -21.35 8.30
N ALA A 22 -34.82 -22.49 8.98
CA ALA A 22 -33.87 -23.59 8.79
C ALA A 22 -32.44 -23.40 9.33
N GLU A 23 -32.25 -23.94 10.54
CA GLU A 23 -30.96 -24.41 11.06
C GLU A 23 -30.31 -25.38 10.05
N PRO A 24 -29.02 -25.24 9.72
CA PRO A 24 -28.30 -26.27 8.97
C PRO A 24 -28.03 -27.46 9.91
N SER A 25 -28.50 -28.66 9.53
CA SER A 25 -28.18 -29.91 10.23
C SER A 25 -26.68 -30.18 10.17
N ALA A 26 -26.12 -30.65 11.29
CA ALA A 26 -24.69 -30.93 11.52
C ALA A 26 -24.06 -32.03 10.61
N ALA A 27 -24.72 -32.45 9.54
CA ALA A 27 -24.25 -33.46 8.59
C ALA A 27 -23.62 -32.88 7.30
N ASP A 28 -23.70 -31.56 7.09
CA ASP A 28 -23.14 -30.85 5.91
C ASP A 28 -21.98 -29.93 6.29
N GLN A 29 -21.12 -30.32 7.23
CA GLN A 29 -19.85 -29.62 7.44
C GLN A 29 -18.86 -30.08 6.36
N PRO A 30 -18.47 -29.25 5.38
CA PRO A 30 -17.31 -29.59 4.55
C PRO A 30 -16.10 -29.70 5.48
N GLU A 31 -15.30 -30.76 5.31
CA GLU A 31 -14.03 -30.94 6.00
C GLU A 31 -13.23 -29.64 5.90
N GLU A 32 -13.11 -28.89 7.00
CA GLU A 32 -12.26 -27.70 7.06
C GLU A 32 -10.81 -28.18 6.97
N GLU A 33 -10.24 -28.10 5.76
CA GLU A 33 -8.81 -28.24 5.57
C GLU A 33 -8.10 -27.22 6.45
N VAL A 34 -7.37 -27.71 7.46
CA VAL A 34 -6.49 -26.88 8.29
C VAL A 34 -5.29 -26.52 7.43
N ILE A 35 -5.42 -25.43 6.67
CA ILE A 35 -4.36 -24.86 5.85
C ILE A 35 -3.35 -24.24 6.82
N ALA A 36 -2.40 -25.05 7.28
CA ALA A 36 -1.17 -24.57 7.91
C ALA A 36 -0.25 -24.03 6.81
N GLU A 37 -0.66 -22.94 6.18
CA GLU A 37 0.26 -22.13 5.39
C GLU A 37 1.25 -21.49 6.37
N ASP A 38 2.51 -21.89 6.23
CA ASP A 38 3.64 -21.36 6.98
C ASP A 38 3.76 -19.85 6.75
N TYR A 39 3.26 -19.06 7.70
CA TYR A 39 3.26 -17.59 7.66
C TYR A 39 4.66 -16.98 7.89
N ASP A 40 5.75 -17.76 7.86
CA ASP A 40 7.11 -17.27 8.11
C ASP A 40 7.86 -16.81 6.84
N ASP A 41 7.35 -17.06 5.63
CA ASP A 41 8.08 -16.72 4.39
C ASP A 41 8.00 -15.25 3.95
N ILE A 42 7.30 -14.38 4.71
CA ILE A 42 7.23 -12.94 4.40
C ILE A 42 8.55 -12.22 4.75
N ILE A 43 9.43 -12.81 5.57
CA ILE A 43 10.66 -12.17 6.08
C ILE A 43 11.92 -13.00 5.80
N ARG A 44 12.16 -13.40 4.55
CA ARG A 44 13.51 -13.82 4.12
C ARG A 44 14.11 -12.76 3.20
N PRO A 45 15.14 -12.00 3.63
CA PRO A 45 15.87 -11.13 2.72
C PRO A 45 16.91 -11.99 1.99
N VAL A 46 16.58 -12.49 0.80
CA VAL A 46 17.53 -13.28 -0.01
C VAL A 46 17.74 -12.62 -1.36
N GLY A 47 18.99 -12.25 -1.59
CA GLY A 47 19.46 -11.71 -2.86
C GLY A 47 19.33 -12.72 -4.01
N GLY A 48 19.08 -12.15 -5.20
CA GLY A 48 19.35 -12.79 -6.48
C GLY A 48 18.44 -13.95 -6.88
N GLY A 49 17.36 -13.64 -7.61
CA GLY A 49 16.56 -14.63 -8.32
C GLY A 49 15.07 -14.30 -8.34
N GLU A 50 14.62 -13.64 -9.42
CA GLU A 50 13.25 -13.52 -9.93
C GLU A 50 12.12 -13.88 -8.95
N THR A 51 11.95 -13.04 -7.94
CA THR A 51 10.87 -13.15 -6.96
C THR A 51 9.58 -12.63 -7.58
N ARG A 52 8.50 -13.40 -7.50
CA ARG A 52 7.17 -12.92 -7.87
C ARG A 52 6.87 -11.65 -7.08
N ILE A 53 6.65 -10.56 -7.81
CA ILE A 53 6.29 -9.22 -7.32
C ILE A 53 4.83 -9.30 -6.85
N GLY A 54 4.56 -10.00 -5.75
CA GLY A 54 3.19 -10.27 -5.27
C GLY A 54 2.65 -9.26 -4.25
N GLY A 55 3.46 -8.28 -3.85
CA GLY A 55 3.10 -7.29 -2.83
C GLY A 55 2.94 -5.87 -3.37
N PRO A 56 2.24 -4.99 -2.63
CA PRO A 56 2.20 -3.56 -2.95
C PRO A 56 3.61 -3.00 -3.04
N ILE A 57 3.90 -2.28 -4.12
CA ILE A 57 5.22 -1.71 -4.36
C ILE A 57 5.46 -0.59 -3.33
N PRO A 58 6.55 -0.60 -2.56
CA PRO A 58 6.75 0.33 -1.43
C PRO A 58 6.65 1.81 -1.81
N GLY A 59 7.18 2.16 -2.98
CA GLY A 59 7.11 3.52 -3.51
C GLY A 59 5.77 3.90 -4.14
N CYS A 60 4.83 2.95 -4.31
CA CYS A 60 3.57 3.24 -4.98
C CYS A 60 2.69 4.17 -4.11
N PRO A 61 2.23 5.31 -4.66
CA PRO A 61 1.37 6.24 -3.94
C PRO A 61 0.00 5.68 -3.60
N ASN A 62 -0.43 4.63 -4.31
CA ASN A 62 -1.71 3.99 -4.11
C ASN A 62 -1.57 2.63 -3.40
N LYS A 63 -0.42 2.32 -2.78
CA LYS A 63 -0.17 1.00 -2.16
C LYS A 63 -1.12 0.65 -1.01
N TRP A 64 -1.72 1.65 -0.37
CA TRP A 64 -2.64 1.47 0.77
C TRP A 64 -4.09 1.31 0.33
N ASN A 65 -4.39 1.49 -0.97
CA ASN A 65 -5.72 1.27 -1.50
C ASN A 65 -5.92 -0.22 -1.76
N LEU A 66 -6.85 -0.84 -1.02
CA LEU A 66 -7.18 -2.26 -1.11
C LEU A 66 -7.59 -2.70 -2.53
N TYR A 67 -8.13 -1.78 -3.34
CA TYR A 67 -8.54 -2.05 -4.72
C TYR A 67 -7.42 -1.77 -5.74
N HIS A 68 -6.23 -1.36 -5.29
CA HIS A 68 -5.11 -1.09 -6.17
C HIS A 68 -4.16 -2.27 -6.24
N GLU A 69 -4.13 -2.88 -7.41
CA GLU A 69 -3.13 -3.87 -7.75
C GLU A 69 -1.93 -3.19 -8.41
N CYS A 70 -0.79 -3.31 -7.75
CA CYS A 70 0.48 -2.77 -8.24
C CYS A 70 0.89 -3.49 -9.52
N SER A 71 0.93 -2.76 -10.63
CA SER A 71 1.36 -3.28 -11.93
C SER A 71 2.86 -3.08 -12.18
N ALA A 72 3.39 -3.67 -13.26
CA ALA A 72 4.77 -3.44 -13.71
C ALA A 72 5.08 -1.95 -13.95
N PHE A 73 4.07 -1.13 -14.28
CA PHE A 73 4.22 0.32 -14.36
C PHE A 73 4.60 0.92 -13.01
N CYS A 74 3.95 0.48 -11.93
CA CYS A 74 4.20 0.99 -10.59
C CYS A 74 5.64 0.68 -10.15
N GLN A 75 6.18 -0.47 -10.59
CA GLN A 75 7.53 -0.89 -10.25
C GLN A 75 8.56 -0.06 -11.00
N LYS A 76 8.33 0.19 -12.29
CA LYS A 76 9.22 1.01 -13.12
C LYS A 76 9.17 2.49 -12.73
N HIS A 77 8.00 3.00 -12.34
CA HIS A 77 7.82 4.42 -12.08
C HIS A 77 8.16 4.81 -10.65
N TRP A 78 7.81 3.97 -9.67
CA TRP A 78 8.03 4.25 -8.25
C TRP A 78 8.99 3.28 -7.59
N GLY A 79 8.88 1.97 -7.85
CA GLY A 79 9.79 0.96 -7.30
C GLY A 79 9.91 1.06 -5.77
N ALA A 80 11.13 1.17 -5.26
CA ALA A 80 11.38 1.35 -3.81
C ALA A 80 10.98 2.74 -3.27
N GLY A 81 10.56 3.67 -4.13
CA GLY A 81 10.28 5.06 -3.78
C GLY A 81 11.56 5.85 -3.49
N LYS A 82 11.42 6.95 -2.75
CA LYS A 82 12.58 7.73 -2.30
C LYS A 82 13.05 7.14 -0.98
N LEU A 83 14.35 6.86 -0.82
CA LEU A 83 14.88 6.33 0.44
C LEU A 83 15.04 7.42 1.51
N LYS A 84 15.30 8.65 1.09
CA LYS A 84 15.49 9.82 1.96
C LYS A 84 14.77 11.03 1.39
N GLU A 85 14.29 11.88 2.28
CA GLU A 85 13.65 13.14 1.91
C GLU A 85 14.62 14.10 1.21
N SER A 86 14.06 15.03 0.43
CA SER A 86 14.85 16.12 -0.12
C SER A 86 15.38 17.02 1.01
N PRO A 87 16.58 17.64 0.88
CA PRO A 87 17.12 18.52 1.91
C PRO A 87 16.19 19.67 2.30
N HIS A 88 15.33 20.13 1.38
CA HIS A 88 14.33 21.15 1.64
C HIS A 88 13.17 20.65 2.49
N THR A 89 12.68 19.44 2.18
CA THR A 89 11.65 18.79 2.98
C THR A 89 12.17 18.52 4.39
N GLU A 90 13.38 17.97 4.50
CA GLU A 90 14.00 17.64 5.77
C GLU A 90 14.09 18.87 6.69
N ARG A 91 14.48 20.03 6.12
CA ARG A 91 14.48 21.31 6.85
C ARG A 91 13.09 21.70 7.37
N LYS A 92 12.03 21.44 6.61
CA LYS A 92 10.64 21.69 7.05
C LYS A 92 10.21 20.69 8.11
N ARG A 93 10.55 19.40 7.96
CA ARG A 93 10.28 18.32 8.91
C ARG A 93 10.87 18.65 10.27
N LEU A 94 12.17 18.96 10.34
CA LEU A 94 12.85 19.38 11.57
C LEU A 94 12.26 20.65 12.21
N ARG A 95 11.78 21.59 11.39
CA ARG A 95 11.10 22.79 11.89
C ARG A 95 9.74 22.45 12.51
N MET A 96 8.99 21.54 11.90
CA MET A 96 7.71 21.06 12.43
C MET A 96 7.89 20.35 13.76
N LEU A 97 8.83 19.41 13.85
CA LEU A 97 9.08 18.65 15.08
C LEU A 97 9.57 19.50 16.24
N ARG A 98 10.36 20.54 15.95
CA ARG A 98 10.77 21.51 16.97
C ARG A 98 9.60 22.34 17.50
N LYS A 99 8.59 22.61 16.67
CA LYS A 99 7.39 23.36 17.08
C LYS A 99 6.35 22.45 17.75
N TYR A 100 6.28 21.20 17.31
CA TYR A 100 5.33 20.19 17.74
C TYR A 100 6.10 18.87 17.96
N PRO A 101 6.76 18.70 19.11
CA PRO A 101 7.49 17.48 19.41
C PRO A 101 6.51 16.31 19.49
N LEU A 102 6.98 15.13 19.05
CA LEU A 102 6.20 13.91 19.19
C LEU A 102 6.07 13.54 20.68
N PRO A 103 4.92 13.00 21.11
CA PRO A 103 4.76 12.51 22.47
C PRO A 103 5.73 11.35 22.78
N GLU A 104 5.93 11.08 24.05
CA GLU A 104 6.79 9.98 24.49
C GLU A 104 6.28 8.63 23.96
N GLY A 105 7.19 7.78 23.46
CA GLY A 105 6.88 6.50 22.83
C GLY A 105 6.48 6.58 21.36
N TRP A 106 6.34 7.78 20.78
CA TRP A 106 6.08 7.95 19.34
C TRP A 106 7.38 8.10 18.56
N CYS A 107 7.46 7.44 17.41
CA CYS A 107 8.59 7.56 16.50
C CYS A 107 8.13 7.97 15.10
N GLU A 108 9.01 8.64 14.37
CA GLU A 108 8.77 8.98 12.97
C GLU A 108 9.13 7.79 12.10
N LEU A 109 8.12 7.24 11.41
CA LEU A 109 8.33 6.25 10.36
C LEU A 109 8.20 6.93 9.00
N TYR A 110 9.28 6.94 8.24
CA TYR A 110 9.27 7.48 6.88
C TYR A 110 8.66 6.48 5.90
N ASP A 111 7.64 6.92 5.14
CA ASP A 111 6.97 6.10 4.13
C ASP A 111 7.41 6.51 2.70
N PRO A 112 8.12 5.64 1.96
CA PRO A 112 8.59 5.94 0.61
C PRO A 112 7.46 6.13 -0.43
N GLY A 113 6.24 5.67 -0.16
CA GLY A 113 5.11 5.76 -1.10
C GLY A 113 4.27 7.02 -0.97
N THR A 114 4.36 7.80 0.12
CA THR A 114 3.47 8.96 0.35
C THR A 114 3.97 10.25 -0.31
N TYR A 115 5.05 10.22 -1.08
CA TYR A 115 5.63 11.41 -1.69
C TYR A 115 5.20 11.59 -3.14
N VAL A 116 4.34 12.58 -3.40
CA VAL A 116 4.03 13.07 -4.76
C VAL A 116 4.72 14.42 -5.03
N PRO A 117 5.99 14.46 -5.44
CA PRO A 117 6.53 15.60 -6.17
C PRO A 117 6.24 15.40 -7.66
N ARG A 118 5.26 16.15 -8.18
CA ARG A 118 5.05 16.30 -9.62
C ARG A 118 6.32 16.89 -10.28
N LYS A 119 6.54 16.48 -11.53
CA LYS A 119 7.68 16.75 -12.42
C LYS A 119 8.43 18.06 -12.13
N ALA A 120 9.72 17.96 -11.86
CA ALA A 120 10.65 18.81 -12.59
C ALA A 120 11.05 18.04 -13.85
N ALA A 121 10.75 18.59 -15.02
CA ALA A 121 11.45 18.21 -16.24
C ALA A 121 12.97 18.36 -15.99
N PRO A 122 13.84 17.62 -16.70
CA PRO A 122 15.28 17.79 -16.53
C PRO A 122 15.64 19.26 -16.80
N PHE A 123 16.08 19.98 -15.77
CA PHE A 123 16.83 21.21 -15.98
C PHE A 123 18.24 20.79 -16.42
N ASN A 124 18.50 20.82 -17.72
CA ASN A 124 19.82 20.59 -18.26
C ASN A 124 20.65 21.86 -18.11
N ALA A 125 21.41 21.97 -17.01
CA ALA A 125 22.35 23.08 -16.78
C ALA A 125 23.65 22.94 -17.60
N ASN A 126 23.91 21.78 -18.21
CA ASN A 126 25.18 21.45 -18.85
C ASN A 126 25.20 21.64 -20.39
N LYS A 127 24.28 22.44 -20.95
CA LYS A 127 24.46 22.95 -22.32
C LYS A 127 24.95 24.40 -22.36
N VAL A 128 25.40 24.95 -21.23
CA VAL A 128 25.80 26.36 -21.13
C VAL A 128 27.31 26.56 -21.01
N LEU A 129 28.11 25.60 -20.56
CA LEU A 129 29.56 25.82 -20.38
C LEU A 129 30.35 24.53 -20.67
N SER A 130 31.43 24.67 -21.45
CA SER A 130 32.45 23.64 -21.80
C SER A 130 32.40 23.07 -23.23
N VAL A 131 32.49 23.94 -24.23
CA VAL A 131 33.27 23.68 -25.46
C VAL A 131 34.04 24.96 -25.83
N GLU A 132 34.95 25.38 -24.96
CA GLU A 132 36.06 26.29 -25.29
C GLU A 132 37.28 25.85 -24.47
N ASN A 133 38.13 25.05 -25.11
CA ASN A 133 39.59 25.06 -25.06
C ASN A 133 40.12 23.88 -25.89
#